data_AF-A0A2H0UL67-F1
#
_entry.id   AF-A0A2H0UL67-F1
#
_cell.length_a   1.000
_cell.length_b   1.000
_cell.length_c   1.000
_cell.angle_alpha   90.00
_cell.angle_beta   90.00
_cell.angle_gamma   90.00
#
_symmetry.space_group_name_H-M   'P 1'
#
loop_
_entity.id
_entity.type
_entity.pdbx_description
1 polymer ?
#
loop_
_entity_poly.entity_id
_entity_poly.type
_entity_poly.pdbx_seq_one_letter_code
_entity_poly.pdbx_strand_id
1 'polypeptide(L)' 'MAKTVLNVKTDKEVKDQAQQVAKELGVPLSTVVNAFLKQFIKDRAVLFSLNPNHKTIERYLDSAPRVK' A
#
# COMPACT_ATOMS: atom_id res chain seq x y z
N MET A 1 11.52 14.66 15.10
CA MET A 1 11.67 14.61 13.63
C MET A 1 10.50 15.36 12.99
N ALA A 2 10.75 16.09 11.90
CA ALA A 2 9.70 16.84 11.20
C ALA A 2 8.70 15.88 10.54
N LYS A 3 7.40 16.14 10.72
CA LYS A 3 6.34 15.43 9.98
C LYS A 3 6.11 16.16 8.66
N THR A 4 5.98 15.41 7.57
CA THR A 4 5.62 15.94 6.26
C THR A 4 4.25 15.41 5.84
N VAL A 5 3.60 16.10 4.91
CA VAL A 5 2.30 15.71 4.37
C VAL A 5 2.51 14.79 3.17
N LEU A 6 1.81 13.65 3.16
CA LEU A 6 1.75 12.72 2.03
C LEU A 6 0.36 12.80 1.40
N ASN A 7 0.29 13.23 0.13
CA ASN A 7 -0.96 13.34 -0.61
C ASN A 7 -1.06 12.23 -1.66
N VAL A 8 -2.03 11.33 -1.52
CA VAL A 8 -2.22 10.17 -2.40
C VAL A 8 -3.60 10.23 -3.05
N LYS A 9 -3.65 10.11 -4.38
CA LYS A 9 -4.91 9.94 -5.12
C LYS A 9 -5.26 8.46 -5.16
N THR A 10 -6.50 8.13 -4.85
CA THR A 10 -7.04 6.76 -4.88
C THR A 10 -8.55 6.83 -5.06
N ASP A 11 -9.17 5.72 -5.40
CA ASP A 11 -10.62 5.62 -5.52
C ASP A 11 -11.29 5.81 -4.16
N LYS A 12 -12.44 6.48 -4.17
CA LYS A 12 -13.20 6.76 -2.96
C LYS A 12 -13.58 5.47 -2.22
N GLU A 13 -14.02 4.45 -2.96
CA GLU A 13 -14.41 3.16 -2.40
C GLU A 13 -13.26 2.45 -1.72
N VAL A 14 -12.07 2.44 -2.34
CA VAL A 14 -10.85 1.85 -1.77
C VAL A 14 -10.46 2.55 -0.47
N LYS A 15 -10.52 3.89 -0.44
CA LYS A 15 -10.23 4.67 0.77
C LYS A 15 -11.22 4.36 1.89
N ASP A 16 -12.51 4.32 1.57
CA ASP A 16 -13.57 4.11 2.56
C ASP A 16 -13.48 2.69 3.15
N GLN A 17 -13.22 1.68 2.31
CA GLN A 17 -12.95 0.30 2.74
C GLN A 17 -11.69 0.19 3.61
N ALA A 18 -10.56 0.77 3.16
CA ALA A 18 -9.32 0.74 3.93
C ALA A 18 -9.47 1.41 5.30
N GLN A 19 -10.25 2.49 5.37
CA GLN A 19 -10.54 3.17 6.63
C GLN A 19 -11.42 2.30 7.55
N GLN A 20 -12.39 1.58 7.00
CA GLN A 20 -13.23 0.65 7.77
C GLN A 20 -12.40 -0.49 8.36
N VAL A 21 -11.54 -1.13 7.57
CA VAL A 21 -10.62 -2.19 8.03
C VAL A 21 -9.68 -1.66 9.12
N ALA A 22 -9.11 -0.47 8.95
CA ALA A 22 -8.26 0.13 9.97
C ALA A 22 -9.01 0.38 11.29
N LYS A 23 -10.27 0.84 11.22
CA LYS A 23 -11.13 1.03 12.40
C LYS A 23 -11.42 -0.29 13.11
N GLU A 24 -11.69 -1.37 12.38
CA GLU A 24 -11.89 -2.70 12.94
C GLU A 24 -10.64 -3.20 13.68
N LEU A 25 -9.45 -2.84 13.20
CA LEU A 25 -8.17 -3.08 13.87
C LEU A 25 -7.90 -2.12 15.06
N GLY A 26 -8.78 -1.16 15.32
CA GLY A 26 -8.64 -0.19 16.41
C GLY A 26 -7.57 0.89 16.17
N VAL A 27 -7.16 1.12 14.92
CA VAL A 27 -6.09 2.06 14.57
C VAL A 27 -6.51 3.05 13.47
N PRO A 28 -5.97 4.29 13.47
CA PRO A 28 -6.14 5.20 12.34
C PRO A 28 -5.52 4.65 11.05
N LEU A 29 -6.16 4.88 9.90
CA LEU A 29 -5.62 4.53 8.58
C LEU A 29 -4.21 5.10 8.36
N SER A 30 -3.94 6.31 8.85
CA SER A 30 -2.61 6.93 8.77
C SER A 30 -1.54 6.14 9.51
N THR A 31 -1.89 5.48 10.62
CA THR A 31 -0.97 4.60 11.36
C THR A 31 -0.59 3.39 10.51
N VAL A 32 -1.58 2.78 9.86
CA VAL A 32 -1.38 1.64 8.95
C VAL A 32 -0.46 2.04 7.80
N VAL A 33 -0.76 3.15 7.11
CA VAL A 33 0.05 3.66 6.00
C VAL A 33 1.49 3.93 6.44
N ASN A 34 1.70 4.60 7.58
CA ASN A 34 3.03 4.87 8.09
C ASN A 34 3.80 3.59 8.48
N ALA A 35 3.12 2.58 9.00
CA ALA A 35 3.72 1.28 9.30
C ALA A 35 4.16 0.57 8.01
N PHE A 36 3.30 0.55 6.98
CA PHE A 36 3.65 0.00 5.68
C PHE A 36 4.82 0.72 5.02
N LEU A 37 4.91 2.05 5.11
CA LEU A 37 6.06 2.80 4.58
C LEU A 37 7.36 2.38 5.28
N LYS A 38 7.35 2.21 6.61
CA LYS A 38 8.51 1.72 7.36
C LYS A 38 8.89 0.29 6.96
N GLN A 39 7.89 -0.57 6.79
CA GLN A 39 8.09 -1.95 6.35
C GLN A 39 8.70 -2.00 4.94
N PHE A 40 8.17 -1.20 4.01
CA PHE A 40 8.70 -1.08 2.65
C PHE A 40 10.16 -0.64 2.63
N ILE A 41 10.54 0.34 3.45
CA ILE A 41 11.94 0.78 3.60
C ILE A 41 12.81 -0.37 4.14
N LYS A 42 12.32 -1.11 5.13
CA LYS A 42 13.05 -2.21 5.77
C LYS A 42 13.29 -3.37 4.80
N ASP A 43 12.25 -3.77 4.08
CA ASP A 43 12.28 -4.96 3.25
C ASP A 43 12.90 -4.69 1.87
N ARG A 44 12.90 -3.42 1.42
CA ARG A 44 13.31 -3.02 0.05
C ARG A 44 12.61 -3.81 -1.05
N ALA A 45 11.45 -4.35 -0.74
CA ALA A 45 10.64 -5.18 -1.61
C ALA A 45 9.16 -4.91 -1.34
N VAL A 46 8.32 -5.14 -2.35
CA VAL A 46 6.87 -5.15 -2.20
C VAL A 46 6.39 -6.54 -2.60
N LEU A 47 5.69 -7.21 -1.70
CA LEU A 47 5.05 -8.48 -2.01
C LEU A 47 3.69 -8.20 -2.66
N PHE A 48 3.61 -8.47 -3.95
CA PHE A 48 2.35 -8.51 -4.68
C PHE A 48 1.84 -9.96 -4.68
N SER A 49 0.85 -10.26 -3.84
CA SER A 49 0.20 -11.57 -3.85
C SER A 49 -0.87 -11.61 -4.94
N LEU A 50 -0.80 -12.64 -5.80
CA LEU A 50 -1.82 -12.97 -6.80
C LEU A 50 -3.03 -13.65 -6.14
N ASN A 51 -3.63 -13.02 -5.13
CA ASN A 51 -4.93 -13.48 -4.66
C ASN A 51 -5.94 -13.24 -5.80
N PRO A 52 -6.65 -14.28 -6.31
CA PRO A 52 -7.48 -14.19 -7.52
C PRO A 52 -8.61 -13.15 -7.48
N ASN A 53 -8.89 -12.56 -6.33
CA ASN A 53 -9.98 -11.62 -6.11
C ASN A 53 -9.62 -10.13 -6.32
N HIS A 54 -8.39 -9.80 -6.70
CA HIS A 54 -8.02 -8.41 -6.99
C HIS A 54 -7.22 -8.34 -8.30
N LYS A 55 -7.95 -8.29 -9.42
CA LYS A 55 -7.40 -8.01 -10.75
C LYS A 55 -6.64 -6.69 -10.69
N THR A 56 -5.34 -6.69 -11.00
CA THR A 56 -4.60 -5.66 -11.78
C THR A 56 -3.10 -5.71 -11.45
N ILE A 57 -2.37 -6.73 -11.92
CA ILE A 57 -0.88 -6.71 -11.91
C ILE A 57 -0.27 -7.39 -13.16
N GLU A 58 -0.97 -7.47 -14.30
CA GLU A 58 -0.32 -7.96 -15.52
C GLU A 58 0.55 -6.88 -16.19
N ARG A 59 0.28 -5.59 -15.97
CA ARG A 59 0.95 -4.50 -16.71
C ARG A 59 2.28 -4.02 -16.11
N TYR A 60 2.57 -4.33 -14.84
CA TYR A 60 3.75 -3.80 -14.14
C TYR A 60 4.96 -4.75 -14.12
N LEU A 61 4.76 -6.06 -14.28
CA LEU A 61 5.86 -7.03 -14.21
C LEU A 61 6.65 -7.13 -15.52
N ASP A 62 6.05 -6.78 -16.65
CA ASP A 62 6.71 -6.87 -17.97
C ASP A 62 7.65 -5.68 -18.28
N SER A 63 7.56 -4.60 -17.49
CA SER A 63 8.34 -3.37 -17.70
C SER A 63 9.41 -3.10 -16.63
N ALA A 64 9.49 -3.93 -15.58
CA ALA A 64 10.51 -3.77 -14.56
C ALA A 64 11.86 -4.30 -15.10
N PRO A 65 12.91 -3.45 -15.24
CA PRO A 65 14.21 -3.93 -15.68
C PRO A 65 14.72 -4.93 -14.65
N ARG A 66 15.02 -6.16 -15.12
CA ARG A 66 15.71 -7.15 -14.31
C ARG A 66 17.07 -6.58 -13.97
N VAL A 67 17.26 -6.21 -12.69
CA VAL A 67 18.58 -5.87 -12.17
C VAL A 67 19.43 -7.14 -12.28
N LYS A 68 20.50 -7.07 -13.08
CA LYS A 68 21.50 -8.14 -13.20
C LYS A 68 22.21 -8.35 -11.87
#